data_AF-A0A7L2HAR1-F1
#
_entry.id   AF-A0A7L2HAR1-F1
#
_cell.length_a   1.000
_cell.length_b   1.000
_cell.length_c   1.000
_cell.angle_alpha   90.00
_cell.angle_beta   90.00
_cell.angle_gamma   90.00
#
_symmetry.space_group_name_H-M   'P 1'
#
loop_
_entity.id
_entity.type
_entity.pdbx_description
1 polymer ?
#
loop_
_entity_poly.entity_id
_entity_poly.type
_entity_poly.pdbx_seq_one_letter_code
_entity_poly.pdbx_strand_id
1 'polypeptide(L)'
;QCMPCGPGNRGNCFGPGICCGAELGCYLGTAETQRCAEEDYLPSPCQAGGQPCGSGGRCAAPGICCTAETCAMDAGCLEEGSDGAQETAEKNLTVLDGSAGDLLLKLMHLANRQQQQQQ
;
A
#
# COMPACT_ATOMS: atom_id res chain seq x y z
N GLN A 1 15.68 2.03 -7.41
CA GLN A 1 14.93 2.49 -6.23
C GLN A 1 15.58 3.77 -5.72
N CYS A 2 14.80 4.79 -5.35
CA CYS A 2 15.34 6.02 -4.75
C CYS A 2 15.89 5.77 -3.34
N MET A 3 16.77 6.66 -2.89
CA MET A 3 17.53 6.55 -1.65
C MET A 3 16.64 6.45 -0.40
N PRO A 4 17.10 5.74 0.65
CA PRO A 4 16.37 5.70 1.91
C PRO A 4 16.58 6.99 2.72
N CYS A 5 15.55 7.36 3.48
CA CYS A 5 15.49 8.61 4.24
C CYS A 5 14.70 8.45 5.56
N GLY A 6 14.65 9.53 6.35
CA GLY A 6 13.88 9.57 7.59
C GLY A 6 14.44 8.72 8.74
N PRO A 7 13.71 8.65 9.87
CA PRO A 7 14.14 7.96 11.08
C PRO A 7 14.44 6.49 10.81
N GLY A 8 15.67 6.06 11.09
CA GLY A 8 16.10 4.67 10.88
C GLY A 8 16.14 4.23 9.41
N ASN A 9 16.19 5.16 8.45
CA ASN A 9 16.17 4.84 7.01
C ASN A 9 14.93 4.04 6.56
N ARG A 10 13.80 4.27 7.24
CA ARG A 10 12.55 3.52 7.04
C ARG A 10 11.62 4.14 5.97
N GLY A 11 12.01 5.26 5.40
CA GLY A 11 11.34 5.87 4.25
C GLY A 11 12.22 5.83 3.01
N ASN A 12 11.64 6.24 1.88
CA ASN A 12 12.33 6.48 0.62
C ASN A 12 12.05 7.89 0.13
N CYS A 13 13.01 8.44 -0.62
CA CYS A 13 12.85 9.74 -1.27
C CYS A 13 11.84 9.65 -2.41
N PHE A 14 10.91 10.60 -2.43
CA PHE A 14 9.96 10.80 -3.54
C PHE A 14 10.31 12.05 -4.35
N GLY A 15 11.08 12.97 -3.76
CA GLY A 15 11.66 14.16 -4.36
C GLY A 15 12.64 14.84 -3.38
N PRO A 16 13.35 15.91 -3.78
CA PRO A 16 14.43 16.50 -2.99
C PRO A 16 13.99 17.01 -1.59
N GLY A 17 12.71 17.35 -1.44
CA GLY A 17 12.10 17.77 -0.18
C GLY A 17 11.05 16.80 0.37
N ILE A 18 11.02 15.55 -0.08
CA ILE A 18 9.94 14.60 0.24
C ILE A 18 10.52 13.23 0.63
N CYS A 19 10.24 12.82 1.88
CA CYS A 19 10.57 11.50 2.40
C CYS A 19 9.32 10.81 2.92
N CYS A 20 9.00 9.62 2.41
CA CYS A 20 7.80 8.89 2.83
C CYS A 20 8.07 7.42 3.10
N GLY A 21 7.28 6.82 3.98
CA GLY A 21 7.30 5.38 4.24
C GLY A 21 6.01 4.93 4.90
N ALA A 22 5.63 3.66 4.69
CA ALA A 22 4.34 3.13 5.12
C ALA A 22 4.06 3.33 6.62
N GLU A 23 5.09 3.19 7.46
CA GLU A 23 4.98 3.37 8.92
C GLU A 23 5.34 4.78 9.40
N LEU A 24 5.84 5.64 8.52
CA LEU A 24 6.27 7.00 8.85
C LEU A 24 5.24 8.06 8.46
N GLY A 25 4.39 7.76 7.48
CA GLY A 25 3.69 8.79 6.71
C GLY A 25 4.67 9.52 5.79
N CYS A 26 4.53 10.83 5.66
CA CYS A 26 5.38 11.66 4.81
C CYS A 26 5.91 12.88 5.56
N TYR A 27 7.19 13.13 5.37
CA TYR A 27 7.92 14.32 5.78
C TYR A 27 8.11 15.23 4.56
N LEU A 28 7.74 16.50 4.70
CA LEU A 28 7.81 17.51 3.65
C LEU A 28 8.66 18.69 4.11
N GLY A 29 9.85 18.87 3.53
CA GLY A 29 10.75 19.98 3.84
C GLY A 29 11.30 19.98 5.28
N THR A 30 11.29 18.84 5.97
CA THR A 30 11.83 18.69 7.33
C THR A 30 13.25 18.11 7.31
N ALA A 31 13.88 17.95 8.48
CA ALA A 31 15.26 17.43 8.56
C ALA A 31 15.41 16.02 7.96
N GLU A 32 14.35 15.23 8.01
CA GLU A 32 14.26 13.88 7.47
C GLU A 32 14.45 13.82 5.95
N THR A 33 14.23 14.93 5.22
CA THR A 33 14.32 15.00 3.76
C THR A 33 15.69 15.47 3.27
N GLN A 34 16.61 15.87 4.15
CA GLN A 34 17.91 16.45 3.75
C GLN A 34 18.69 15.54 2.80
N ARG A 35 18.65 14.22 3.04
CA ARG A 35 19.35 13.25 2.20
C ARG A 35 18.74 13.09 0.81
N CYS A 36 17.49 13.49 0.61
CA CYS A 36 16.82 13.37 -0.70
C CYS A 36 17.32 14.41 -1.70
N ALA A 37 17.79 15.57 -1.25
CA ALA A 37 18.42 16.56 -2.12
C ALA A 37 19.75 16.07 -2.71
N GLU A 38 20.37 15.05 -2.12
CA GLU A 38 21.59 14.44 -2.67
C GLU A 38 21.31 13.67 -3.98
N GLU A 39 20.05 13.26 -4.24
CA GLU A 39 19.67 12.57 -5.48
C GLU A 39 19.83 13.43 -6.74
N ASP A 40 19.72 14.76 -6.61
CA ASP A 40 19.91 15.71 -7.73
C ASP A 40 21.34 15.66 -8.31
N TYR A 41 22.29 15.14 -7.54
CA TYR A 41 23.70 15.00 -7.94
C TYR A 41 24.03 13.61 -8.47
N LEU A 42 23.09 12.65 -8.42
CA LEU A 42 23.30 11.31 -8.95
C LEU A 42 22.99 11.28 -10.45
N PRO A 43 23.91 10.79 -11.30
CA PRO A 43 23.70 10.76 -12.75
C PRO A 43 22.67 9.73 -13.20
N SER A 44 22.38 8.73 -12.36
CA SER A 44 21.43 7.66 -12.65
C SER A 44 20.03 8.00 -12.13
N PRO A 45 18.98 7.94 -12.96
CA PRO A 45 17.63 8.17 -12.48
C PRO A 45 17.21 7.08 -11.49
N CYS A 46 16.42 7.48 -10.50
CA CYS A 46 15.75 6.55 -9.59
C CYS A 46 14.23 6.63 -9.76
N GLN A 47 13.52 5.68 -9.15
CA GLN A 47 12.07 5.71 -9.04
C GLN A 47 11.69 5.35 -7.61
N ALA A 48 10.78 6.14 -7.03
CA ALA A 48 10.19 5.87 -5.72
C ALA A 48 9.29 4.63 -5.78
N GLY A 49 9.06 4.00 -4.63
CA GLY A 49 8.26 2.77 -4.53
C GLY A 49 6.76 3.03 -4.72
N GLY A 50 5.94 2.01 -4.42
CA GLY A 50 4.48 2.12 -4.41
C GLY A 50 3.83 2.03 -5.80
N GLN A 51 2.53 1.79 -5.81
CA GLN A 51 1.74 1.74 -7.04
C GLN A 51 1.52 3.16 -7.61
N PRO A 52 1.36 3.31 -8.94
CA PRO A 52 1.01 4.60 -9.54
C PRO A 52 -0.33 5.13 -9.01
N CYS A 53 -0.42 6.45 -8.80
CA CYS A 53 -1.64 7.13 -8.37
C CYS A 53 -1.69 8.55 -8.97
N GLY A 54 -2.90 9.13 -9.03
CA GLY A 54 -3.12 10.47 -9.56
C GLY A 54 -2.46 10.73 -10.92
N SER A 55 -1.97 11.96 -11.12
CA SER A 55 -1.30 12.40 -12.34
C SER A 55 0.22 12.27 -12.21
N GLY A 56 0.74 11.05 -12.35
CA GLY A 56 2.18 10.79 -12.33
C GLY A 56 2.77 10.67 -10.92
N GLY A 57 1.93 10.47 -9.90
CA GLY A 57 2.35 10.19 -8.54
C GLY A 57 2.50 8.70 -8.27
N ARG A 58 2.99 8.38 -7.07
CA ARG A 58 3.04 7.02 -6.52
C ARG A 58 2.62 7.01 -5.07
N CYS A 59 1.97 5.92 -4.63
CA CYS A 59 1.53 5.77 -3.26
C CYS A 59 2.74 5.68 -2.32
N ALA A 60 2.84 6.65 -1.42
CA ALA A 60 4.04 6.87 -0.62
C ALA A 60 3.89 6.40 0.83
N ALA A 61 2.64 6.38 1.30
CA ALA A 61 2.18 5.86 2.58
C ALA A 61 0.66 5.58 2.49
N PRO A 62 0.05 4.88 3.46
CA PRO A 62 -1.39 4.60 3.44
C PRO A 62 -2.23 5.87 3.25
N GLY A 63 -2.98 5.90 2.17
CA GLY A 63 -3.86 7.02 1.80
C GLY A 63 -3.15 8.25 1.24
N ILE A 64 -1.84 8.19 0.94
CA ILE A 64 -1.05 9.33 0.47
C ILE A 64 -0.41 9.04 -0.89
N CYS A 65 -0.72 9.86 -1.89
CA CYS A 65 -0.12 9.88 -3.21
C CYS A 65 0.89 11.03 -3.34
N CYS A 66 2.11 10.76 -3.78
CA CYS A 66 3.15 11.79 -3.95
C CYS A 66 3.73 11.83 -5.36
N THR A 67 3.97 13.03 -5.88
CA THR A 67 4.89 13.33 -6.98
C THR A 67 6.25 13.75 -6.41
N ALA A 68 7.19 14.14 -7.28
CA ALA A 68 8.47 14.71 -6.84
C ALA A 68 8.36 16.06 -6.13
N GLU A 69 7.21 16.72 -6.22
CA GLU A 69 7.01 18.09 -5.77
C GLU A 69 5.95 18.21 -4.68
N THR A 70 4.92 17.36 -4.70
CA THR A 70 3.76 17.48 -3.80
C THR A 70 3.21 16.12 -3.38
N CYS A 71 2.47 16.11 -2.28
CA CYS A 71 1.68 14.96 -1.85
C CYS A 71 0.22 15.37 -1.61
N ALA A 72 -0.70 14.46 -1.88
CA ALA A 72 -2.12 14.61 -1.64
C ALA A 72 -2.71 13.33 -1.04
N MET A 73 -3.82 13.46 -0.34
CA MET A 73 -4.58 12.29 0.11
C MET A 73 -5.23 11.62 -1.11
N ASP A 74 -5.10 10.30 -1.21
CA ASP A 74 -5.68 9.50 -2.28
C ASP A 74 -6.18 8.17 -1.70
N ALA A 75 -7.49 7.92 -1.81
CA ALA A 75 -8.10 6.71 -1.31
C ALA A 75 -7.59 5.44 -2.04
N GLY A 76 -7.11 5.58 -3.27
CA GLY A 76 -6.47 4.49 -4.02
C GLY A 76 -5.13 4.06 -3.45
N CYS A 77 -4.57 4.81 -2.50
CA CYS A 77 -3.35 4.46 -1.77
C CYS A 77 -3.62 3.89 -0.38
N LEU A 78 -4.88 3.69 0.02
CA LEU A 78 -5.19 2.96 1.24
C LEU A 78 -4.87 1.48 0.99
N GLU A 79 -4.02 0.89 1.84
CA GLU A 79 -3.67 -0.54 1.76
C GLU A 79 -4.94 -1.39 1.89
N GLU A 80 -5.48 -1.88 0.79
CA GLU A 80 -6.18 -3.16 0.78
C GLU A 80 -5.12 -4.24 0.54
N GLY A 81 -4.40 -4.60 1.60
CA GLY A 81 -3.47 -5.74 1.66
C GLY A 81 -2.61 -5.97 0.42
N SER A 82 -1.38 -5.45 0.43
CA SER A 82 -0.33 -5.83 -0.52
C SER A 82 -0.04 -7.34 -0.48
N ASP A 83 -0.88 -8.14 -1.16
CA ASP A 83 -0.64 -9.50 -1.60
C ASP A 83 -1.33 -9.62 -2.97
N GLY A 84 -0.56 -9.51 -4.06
CA GLY A 84 -1.18 -9.59 -5.38
C GLY A 84 -0.32 -9.12 -6.53
N ALA A 85 0.80 -9.79 -6.74
CA ALA A 85 1.10 -10.13 -8.13
C ALA A 85 -0.10 -10.92 -8.66
N GLN A 86 -0.82 -10.34 -9.63
CA GLN A 86 -1.76 -11.05 -10.51
C GLN A 86 -3.06 -11.55 -9.84
N GLU A 87 -4.20 -10.92 -10.15
CA GLU A 87 -5.18 -11.50 -11.07
C GLU A 87 -6.41 -10.58 -11.22
N THR A 88 -6.73 -10.29 -12.47
CA THR A 88 -8.02 -9.78 -12.91
C THR A 88 -9.13 -10.76 -12.53
N ALA A 89 -10.00 -10.38 -11.60
CA ALA A 89 -11.35 -10.95 -11.54
C ALA A 89 -12.29 -10.02 -10.77
N GLU A 90 -13.20 -9.39 -11.50
CA GLU A 90 -14.40 -8.75 -10.99
C GLU A 90 -15.16 -9.74 -10.08
N LYS A 91 -15.18 -9.57 -8.75
CA LYS A 91 -16.13 -10.29 -7.89
C LYS A 91 -16.64 -9.42 -6.74
N ASN A 92 -17.95 -9.20 -6.78
CA ASN A 92 -18.81 -8.53 -5.82
C ASN A 92 -18.43 -8.73 -4.34
N LEU A 93 -18.42 -7.59 -3.63
CA LEU A 93 -19.01 -7.35 -2.31
C LEU A 93 -19.42 -8.59 -1.51
N THR A 94 -18.52 -9.06 -0.65
CA THR A 94 -18.70 -9.29 0.80
C THR A 94 -17.43 -9.95 1.31
N VAL A 95 -16.43 -9.13 1.68
CA VAL A 95 -15.22 -9.61 2.36
C VAL A 95 -15.65 -10.07 3.75
N LEU A 96 -15.94 -11.36 3.87
CA LEU A 96 -15.87 -12.06 5.14
C LEU A 96 -14.45 -12.59 5.23
N ASP A 97 -13.71 -12.12 6.23
CA ASP A 97 -12.38 -12.62 6.58
C ASP A 97 -12.33 -14.15 6.49
N GLY A 98 -11.21 -14.70 6.00
CA GLY A 98 -11.08 -16.14 5.68
C GLY A 98 -11.44 -17.05 6.85
N SER A 99 -11.28 -16.56 8.09
CA SER A 99 -11.66 -17.25 9.32
C SER A 99 -13.19 -17.42 9.48
N ALA A 100 -13.98 -16.39 9.14
CA ALA A 100 -15.44 -16.39 9.25
C ALA A 100 -16.10 -17.20 8.12
N GLY A 101 -15.53 -17.14 6.91
CA GLY A 101 -16.00 -17.91 5.76
C GLY A 101 -15.90 -19.43 5.97
N ASP A 102 -14.78 -19.90 6.56
CA ASP A 102 -14.57 -21.33 6.82
C ASP A 102 -15.52 -21.87 7.91
N LEU A 103 -15.83 -21.05 8.92
CA LEU A 103 -16.81 -21.43 9.95
C LEU A 103 -18.22 -21.58 9.36
N LEU A 104 -18.62 -20.67 8.46
CA LEU A 104 -19.94 -20.70 7.82
C LEU A 104 -20.10 -21.95 6.93
N LEU A 105 -19.05 -22.31 6.18
CA LEU A 105 -19.02 -23.56 5.41
C LEU A 105 -19.15 -24.80 6.31
N LYS A 106 -18.43 -24.85 7.44
CA LYS A 106 -18.52 -25.97 8.39
C LYS A 106 -19.93 -26.11 8.99
N LEU A 107 -20.57 -25.00 9.32
CA LEU A 107 -21.95 -25.01 9.83
C LEU A 107 -22.96 -25.51 8.79
N MET A 108 -22.82 -25.10 7.52
CA MET A 108 -23.68 -25.61 6.44
C MET A 108 -23.50 -27.12 6.23
N HIS A 109 -22.27 -27.63 6.27
CA HIS A 109 -22.03 -29.07 6.14
C HIS A 109 -22.64 -29.89 7.30
N LEU A 110 -22.65 -29.34 8.53
CA LEU A 110 -23.29 -29.99 9.68
C LEU A 110 -24.82 -30.02 9.55
N ALA A 111 -25.43 -28.91 9.11
CA ALA A 111 -26.87 -28.83 8.88
C ALA A 111 -27.31 -29.82 7.78
N ASN A 112 -26.53 -29.92 6.69
CA ASN A 112 -26.85 -30.83 5.58
C ASN A 112 -26.71 -32.32 5.99
N ARG A 113 -25.76 -32.65 6.87
CA ARG A 113 -25.65 -33.99 7.47
C ARG A 113 -26.83 -34.33 8.37
N GLN A 114 -27.37 -33.38 9.13
CA GLN A 114 -28.58 -33.62 9.93
C GLN A 114 -29.81 -33.87 9.04
N GLN A 115 -29.91 -33.20 7.90
CA GLN A 115 -31.01 -33.40 6.95
C GLN A 115 -30.99 -34.80 6.31
N GLN A 116 -29.82 -35.36 6.05
CA GLN A 116 -29.67 -36.74 5.54
C GLN A 116 -29.96 -37.82 6.59
N GLN A 117 -29.92 -37.52 7.89
CA GLN A 117 -30.26 -38.47 8.95
C GLN A 117 -31.77 -38.51 9.26
N GLN A 118 -32.57 -37.62 8.64
CA GLN A 118 -34.03 -37.58 8.79
C GLN A 118 -34.79 -38.12 7.56
N GLN A 119 -34.10 -38.77 6.62
CA GLN A 119 -34.68 -39.62 5.56
C GLN A 119 -34.20 -41.07 5.75
#